data_AF-A0AA35TW47-F1
#
_entry.id   AF-A0AA35TW47-F1
#
_cell.length_a   1.000
_cell.length_b   1.000
_cell.length_c   1.000
_cell.angle_alpha   90.00
_cell.angle_beta   90.00
_cell.angle_gamma   90.00
#
_symmetry.space_group_name_H-M   'P 1'
#
loop_
_entity.id
_entity.type
_entity.pdbx_description
1 polymer ?
#
loop_
_entity_poly.entity_id
_entity_poly.type
_entity_poly.pdbx_seq_one_letter_code
_entity_poly.pdbx_strand_id
1 'polypeptide(L)'
;MKPGGQFVATDLYEAGGIPFLAKRLAEAGLLHTDELTVTGKSIGEEANAATETEGQQVVRPVDAPLKPTGGFAILRGNLAPDGCVIKLAGQDKMLHRGPARIFDREEDTFAAIKGGQIQPGDVVVIRYEGPTGGPGMREMLGVTAALVGAGLSEDVALLTDGRFSGATHGFMICHVAPEAAKGGPIAILQEGDEIVIDAKERRLDVELSDAEIQERFEQWTPPEPPYARGVMAKYANSVSSASEGAVTG
;
A
#
# COMPACT_ATOMS: atom_id res chain seq x y z
N MET A 1 -15.06 -2.99 -8.87
CA MET A 1 -15.89 -2.70 -7.69
C MET A 1 -15.39 -1.44 -7.00
N LYS A 2 -16.21 -0.78 -6.19
CA LYS A 2 -15.80 0.32 -5.30
C LYS A 2 -14.62 -0.12 -4.41
N PRO A 3 -13.67 0.77 -4.09
CA PRO A 3 -13.70 2.22 -4.35
C PRO A 3 -13.36 2.63 -5.80
N GLY A 4 -12.61 1.82 -6.55
CA GLY A 4 -12.11 2.19 -7.89
C GLY A 4 -13.06 1.94 -9.08
N GLY A 5 -14.25 1.39 -8.85
CA GLY A 5 -15.22 1.08 -9.91
C GLY A 5 -16.66 1.42 -9.52
N GLN A 6 -17.62 1.02 -10.34
CA GLN A 6 -19.04 1.38 -10.16
C GLN A 6 -19.82 0.42 -9.25
N PHE A 7 -19.46 -0.88 -9.23
CA PHE A 7 -20.21 -1.93 -8.53
C PHE A 7 -19.82 -2.09 -7.05
N VAL A 8 -20.75 -2.59 -6.24
CA VAL A 8 -20.60 -2.94 -4.82
C VAL A 8 -20.70 -4.45 -4.59
N ALA A 9 -20.56 -4.91 -3.34
CA ALA A 9 -20.55 -6.32 -3.00
C ALA A 9 -21.87 -7.06 -3.33
N THR A 10 -23.01 -6.38 -3.23
CA THR A 10 -24.32 -6.94 -3.60
C THR A 10 -24.40 -7.21 -5.10
N ASP A 11 -23.86 -6.33 -5.94
CA ASP A 11 -23.82 -6.55 -7.39
C ASP A 11 -22.95 -7.79 -7.73
N LEU A 12 -21.83 -7.98 -7.01
CA LEU A 12 -21.00 -9.19 -7.19
C LEU A 12 -21.77 -10.44 -6.79
N TYR A 13 -22.52 -10.41 -5.68
CA TYR A 13 -23.37 -11.51 -5.27
C TYR A 13 -24.43 -11.83 -6.33
N GLU A 14 -25.14 -10.80 -6.81
CA GLU A 14 -26.16 -10.92 -7.85
C GLU A 14 -25.60 -11.41 -9.19
N ALA A 15 -24.31 -11.15 -9.49
CA ALA A 15 -23.64 -11.64 -10.68
C ALA A 15 -23.29 -13.15 -10.65
N GLY A 16 -23.43 -13.81 -9.48
CA GLY A 16 -23.01 -15.21 -9.26
C GLY A 16 -22.00 -15.38 -8.11
N GLY A 17 -21.58 -14.28 -7.48
CA GLY A 17 -20.75 -14.27 -6.28
C GLY A 17 -19.29 -14.68 -6.50
N ILE A 18 -18.60 -14.91 -5.38
CA ILE A 18 -17.21 -15.37 -5.36
C ILE A 18 -17.02 -16.72 -6.08
N PRO A 19 -17.93 -17.72 -5.98
CA PRO A 19 -17.80 -18.97 -6.73
C PRO A 19 -17.73 -18.72 -8.25
N PHE A 20 -18.50 -17.77 -8.77
CA PHE A 20 -18.44 -17.43 -10.19
C PHE A 20 -17.13 -16.74 -10.59
N LEU A 21 -16.59 -15.87 -9.74
CA LEU A 21 -15.24 -15.33 -9.95
C LEU A 21 -14.18 -16.44 -9.95
N ALA A 22 -14.27 -17.38 -9.01
CA ALA A 22 -13.36 -18.54 -8.95
C ALA A 22 -13.46 -19.38 -10.24
N LYS A 23 -14.67 -19.56 -10.78
CA LYS A 23 -14.88 -20.24 -12.07
C LYS A 23 -14.12 -19.56 -13.22
N ARG A 24 -14.21 -18.24 -13.33
CA ARG A 24 -13.45 -17.47 -14.35
C ARG A 24 -11.94 -17.63 -14.20
N LEU A 25 -11.44 -17.62 -12.97
CA LEU A 25 -10.01 -17.82 -12.69
C LEU A 25 -9.57 -19.26 -13.02
N ALA A 26 -10.40 -20.26 -12.70
CA ALA A 26 -10.14 -21.66 -13.03
C ALA A 26 -10.13 -21.91 -14.54
N GLU A 27 -11.10 -21.36 -15.29
CA GLU A 27 -11.17 -21.43 -16.77
C GLU A 27 -9.91 -20.85 -17.43
N ALA A 28 -9.26 -19.87 -16.78
CA ALA A 28 -8.02 -19.27 -17.23
C ALA A 28 -6.74 -19.93 -16.70
N GLY A 29 -6.84 -21.00 -15.89
CA GLY A 29 -5.69 -21.65 -15.27
C GLY A 29 -4.97 -20.80 -14.21
N LEU A 30 -5.65 -19.79 -13.66
CA LEU A 30 -5.13 -18.88 -12.63
C LEU A 30 -5.52 -19.29 -11.21
N LEU A 31 -6.17 -20.45 -11.06
CA LEU A 31 -6.62 -20.99 -9.77
C LEU A 31 -6.11 -22.42 -9.59
N HIS A 32 -5.56 -22.72 -8.42
CA HIS A 32 -5.27 -24.09 -8.01
C HIS A 32 -6.57 -24.78 -7.62
N THR A 33 -7.17 -25.52 -8.55
CA THR A 33 -8.54 -26.03 -8.43
C THR A 33 -8.69 -27.13 -7.39
N ASP A 34 -7.62 -27.84 -7.06
CA ASP A 34 -7.66 -29.04 -6.20
C ASP A 34 -7.57 -28.70 -4.71
N GLU A 35 -7.38 -27.42 -4.36
CA GLU A 35 -7.28 -26.96 -2.99
C GLU A 35 -8.60 -27.13 -2.23
N LEU A 36 -8.51 -27.75 -1.04
CA LEU A 36 -9.67 -28.03 -0.20
C LEU A 36 -10.25 -26.77 0.42
N THR A 37 -11.58 -26.75 0.52
CA THR A 37 -12.32 -25.71 1.23
C THR A 37 -12.92 -26.27 2.53
N VAL A 38 -13.48 -25.38 3.35
CA VAL A 38 -14.14 -25.75 4.63
C VAL A 38 -15.38 -26.63 4.46
N THR A 39 -15.93 -26.74 3.25
CA THR A 39 -17.09 -27.62 2.95
C THR A 39 -16.66 -29.08 2.75
N GLY A 40 -15.36 -29.35 2.65
CA GLY A 40 -14.81 -30.65 2.27
C GLY A 40 -14.72 -30.87 0.76
N LYS A 41 -15.23 -29.94 -0.05
CA LYS A 41 -15.03 -29.91 -1.50
C LYS A 41 -13.79 -29.09 -1.88
N SER A 42 -13.25 -29.36 -3.05
CA SER A 42 -12.22 -28.52 -3.68
C SER A 42 -12.80 -27.18 -4.15
N ILE A 43 -11.96 -26.15 -4.27
CA ILE A 43 -12.39 -24.84 -4.79
C ILE A 43 -12.85 -24.93 -6.26
N GLY A 44 -12.31 -25.88 -7.03
CA GLY A 44 -12.77 -26.19 -8.38
C GLY A 44 -14.19 -26.74 -8.42
N GLU A 45 -14.58 -27.60 -7.48
CA GLU A 45 -15.96 -28.10 -7.36
C GLU A 45 -16.93 -26.97 -7.00
N GLU A 46 -16.57 -26.10 -6.07
CA GLU A 46 -17.39 -24.93 -5.71
C GLU A 46 -17.53 -23.96 -6.89
N ALA A 47 -16.43 -23.71 -7.61
CA ALA A 47 -16.42 -22.88 -8.81
C ALA A 47 -17.30 -23.45 -9.93
N ASN A 48 -17.23 -24.77 -10.17
CA ASN A 48 -18.03 -25.43 -11.21
C ASN A 48 -19.53 -25.40 -10.92
N ALA A 49 -19.91 -25.38 -9.64
CA ALA A 49 -21.30 -25.25 -9.21
C ALA A 49 -21.87 -23.81 -9.37
N ALA A 50 -21.02 -22.83 -9.68
CA ALA A 50 -21.43 -21.44 -9.81
C ALA A 50 -22.22 -21.17 -11.11
N THR A 51 -23.29 -20.40 -10.96
CA THR A 51 -24.12 -19.92 -12.07
C THR A 51 -23.85 -18.44 -12.31
N GLU A 52 -23.54 -18.10 -13.57
CA GLU A 52 -23.48 -16.71 -14.02
C GLU A 52 -24.90 -16.15 -14.16
N THR A 53 -25.13 -14.95 -13.65
CA THR A 53 -26.35 -14.22 -13.96
C THR A 53 -26.26 -13.60 -15.35
N GLU A 54 -27.24 -13.88 -16.20
CA GLU A 54 -27.26 -13.39 -17.58
C GLU A 54 -27.14 -11.85 -17.63
N GLY A 55 -26.23 -11.35 -18.48
CA GLY A 55 -26.02 -9.93 -18.67
C GLY A 55 -25.29 -9.20 -17.53
N GLN A 56 -24.80 -9.91 -16.50
CA GLN A 56 -23.98 -9.29 -15.46
C GLN A 56 -22.75 -8.60 -16.04
N GLN A 57 -22.35 -7.47 -15.45
CA GLN A 57 -21.20 -6.68 -15.90
C GLN A 57 -20.09 -6.58 -14.84
N VAL A 58 -20.27 -7.26 -13.71
CA VAL A 58 -19.44 -7.10 -12.50
C VAL A 58 -18.15 -7.90 -12.62
N VAL A 59 -18.25 -9.16 -13.03
CA VAL A 59 -17.11 -10.05 -13.28
C VAL A 59 -16.85 -10.07 -14.79
N ARG A 60 -15.77 -9.43 -15.21
CA ARG A 60 -15.39 -9.33 -16.62
C ARG A 60 -14.81 -10.68 -17.11
N PRO A 61 -15.00 -11.02 -18.39
CA PRO A 61 -14.27 -12.11 -19.03
C PRO A 61 -12.75 -11.91 -18.93
N VAL A 62 -12.00 -13.01 -18.86
CA VAL A 62 -10.53 -12.98 -18.67
C VAL A 62 -9.80 -12.43 -19.90
N ASP A 63 -10.39 -12.56 -21.09
CA ASP A 63 -9.92 -11.98 -22.35
C ASP A 63 -10.28 -10.50 -22.52
N ALA A 64 -11.15 -9.95 -21.65
CA ALA A 64 -11.56 -8.54 -21.64
C ALA A 64 -11.43 -7.89 -20.25
N PRO A 65 -10.24 -7.97 -19.60
CA PRO A 65 -10.06 -7.43 -18.26
C PRO A 65 -10.05 -5.89 -18.28
N LEU A 66 -10.25 -5.27 -17.11
CA LEU A 66 -10.12 -3.82 -16.98
C LEU A 66 -8.66 -3.36 -17.15
N LYS A 67 -7.71 -4.15 -16.63
CA LYS A 67 -6.26 -3.98 -16.80
C LYS A 67 -5.62 -5.36 -16.93
N PRO A 68 -4.52 -5.50 -17.69
CA PRO A 68 -3.84 -6.79 -17.89
C PRO A 68 -3.13 -7.30 -16.63
N THR A 69 -2.91 -6.44 -15.63
CA THR A 69 -2.26 -6.76 -14.36
C THR A 69 -3.15 -6.40 -13.18
N GLY A 70 -2.86 -7.00 -12.02
CA GLY A 70 -3.55 -6.71 -10.76
C GLY A 70 -3.42 -5.24 -10.32
N GLY A 71 -4.30 -4.84 -9.39
CA GLY A 71 -4.38 -3.46 -8.89
C GLY A 71 -3.29 -3.07 -7.87
N PHE A 72 -2.36 -3.98 -7.56
CA PHE A 72 -1.26 -3.78 -6.63
C PHE A 72 0.05 -4.26 -7.25
N ALA A 73 1.16 -3.63 -6.88
CA ALA A 73 2.50 -4.11 -7.14
C ALA A 73 3.35 -4.02 -5.87
N ILE A 74 4.37 -4.87 -5.81
CA ILE A 74 5.40 -4.81 -4.78
C ILE A 74 6.59 -4.08 -5.38
N LEU A 75 7.07 -3.04 -4.70
CA LEU A 75 8.31 -2.34 -5.05
C LEU A 75 9.42 -2.73 -4.09
N ARG A 76 10.66 -2.67 -4.55
CA ARG A 76 11.87 -2.79 -3.73
C ARG A 76 12.88 -1.72 -4.14
N GLY A 77 13.79 -1.36 -3.25
CA GLY A 77 14.92 -0.53 -3.63
C GLY A 77 15.73 -0.09 -2.43
N ASN A 78 16.61 0.89 -2.61
CA ASN A 78 17.44 1.34 -1.50
C ASN A 78 16.58 1.94 -0.36
N LEU A 79 15.35 2.36 -0.66
CA LEU A 79 14.44 2.94 0.32
C LEU A 79 13.51 1.91 0.99
N ALA A 80 13.24 0.80 0.31
CA ALA A 80 12.43 -0.32 0.82
C ALA A 80 13.07 -1.67 0.45
N PRO A 81 14.19 -2.05 1.09
CA PRO A 81 14.91 -3.26 0.73
C PRO A 81 14.08 -4.53 0.98
N ASP A 82 13.26 -4.54 2.04
CA ASP A 82 12.36 -5.67 2.35
C ASP A 82 11.02 -5.60 1.59
N GLY A 83 10.78 -4.47 0.94
CA GLY A 83 9.68 -4.22 0.02
C GLY A 83 8.64 -3.26 0.56
N CYS A 84 7.76 -2.83 -0.32
CA CYS A 84 6.58 -2.03 -0.01
C CYS A 84 5.46 -2.29 -1.03
N VAL A 85 4.25 -1.82 -0.73
CA VAL A 85 3.08 -2.01 -1.59
C VAL A 85 2.71 -0.70 -2.25
N ILE A 86 2.54 -0.71 -3.57
CA ILE A 86 1.90 0.38 -4.32
C ILE A 86 0.56 -0.09 -4.89
N LYS A 87 -0.45 0.78 -4.83
CA LYS A 87 -1.73 0.58 -5.51
C LYS A 87 -1.68 1.20 -6.91
N LEU A 88 -1.93 0.39 -7.94
CA LEU A 88 -1.97 0.80 -9.36
C LEU A 88 -3.40 0.88 -9.93
N ALA A 89 -4.39 0.47 -9.13
CA ALA A 89 -5.79 0.56 -9.52
C ALA A 89 -6.23 2.03 -9.68
N GLY A 90 -6.63 2.39 -10.90
CA GLY A 90 -7.05 3.76 -11.25
C GLY A 90 -5.92 4.70 -11.64
N GLN A 91 -4.69 4.21 -11.84
CA GLN A 91 -3.53 5.04 -12.18
C GLN A 91 -2.83 4.55 -13.46
N ASP A 92 -2.50 5.48 -14.35
CA ASP A 92 -1.80 5.18 -15.60
C ASP A 92 -0.34 5.68 -15.61
N LYS A 93 0.00 6.63 -14.74
CA LYS A 93 1.39 7.04 -14.51
C LYS A 93 2.14 5.91 -13.81
N MET A 94 3.26 5.47 -14.37
CA MET A 94 4.09 4.39 -13.80
C MET A 94 5.39 4.90 -13.18
N LEU A 95 5.74 6.17 -13.39
CA LEU A 95 6.94 6.81 -12.85
C LEU A 95 6.55 8.11 -12.15
N HIS A 96 7.08 8.31 -10.94
CA HIS A 96 7.06 9.58 -10.22
C HIS A 96 8.46 9.85 -9.69
N ARG A 97 8.92 11.10 -9.82
CA ARG A 97 10.22 11.55 -9.33
C ARG A 97 10.03 12.96 -8.78
N GLY A 98 10.38 13.17 -7.51
CA GLY A 98 10.23 14.49 -6.90
C GLY A 98 10.88 14.62 -5.52
N PRO A 99 10.92 15.86 -5.00
CA PRO A 99 11.54 16.16 -3.71
C PRO A 99 10.69 15.64 -2.55
N ALA A 100 11.36 15.12 -1.53
CA ALA A 100 10.72 14.60 -0.33
C ALA A 100 10.23 15.73 0.58
N ARG A 101 9.00 15.58 1.09
CA ARG A 101 8.41 16.40 2.17
C ARG A 101 8.26 15.51 3.39
N ILE A 102 9.04 15.76 4.44
CA ILE A 102 9.18 14.80 5.55
C ILE A 102 8.26 15.13 6.74
N PHE A 103 7.52 14.13 7.19
CA PHE A 103 6.67 14.19 8.39
C PHE A 103 6.82 12.94 9.25
N ASP A 104 6.74 13.13 10.57
CA ASP A 104 6.93 12.05 11.56
C ASP A 104 5.59 11.54 12.12
N ARG A 105 4.47 12.12 11.66
CA ARG A 105 3.12 11.75 12.06
C ARG A 105 2.06 12.23 11.07
N GLU A 106 0.93 11.52 11.03
CA GLU A 106 -0.24 11.87 10.20
C GLU A 106 -0.75 13.30 10.44
N GLU A 107 -0.81 13.74 11.70
CA GLU A 107 -1.44 15.03 12.05
C GLU A 107 -0.70 16.23 11.45
N ASP A 108 0.63 16.18 11.45
CA ASP A 108 1.48 17.24 10.89
C ASP A 108 1.38 17.25 9.36
N THR A 109 1.33 16.07 8.76
CA THR A 109 1.10 15.91 7.31
C THR A 109 -0.24 16.51 6.89
N PHE A 110 -1.31 16.21 7.65
CA PHE A 110 -2.63 16.76 7.40
C PHE A 110 -2.66 18.29 7.50
N ALA A 111 -2.00 18.85 8.51
CA ALA A 111 -1.89 20.30 8.68
C ALA A 111 -1.12 20.95 7.52
N ALA A 112 -0.04 20.34 7.04
CA ALA A 112 0.74 20.84 5.92
C ALA A 112 -0.05 20.85 4.59
N ILE A 113 -0.80 19.77 4.31
CA ILE A 113 -1.67 19.71 3.12
C ILE A 113 -2.75 20.78 3.19
N LYS A 114 -3.46 20.91 4.32
CA LYS A 114 -4.48 21.95 4.49
C LYS A 114 -3.92 23.36 4.45
N GLY A 115 -2.68 23.54 4.89
CA GLY A 115 -1.96 24.81 4.86
C GLY A 115 -1.41 25.18 3.48
N GLY A 116 -1.59 24.33 2.44
CA GLY A 116 -1.07 24.59 1.10
C GLY A 116 0.46 24.50 1.01
N GLN A 117 1.10 23.75 1.92
CA GLN A 117 2.56 23.61 1.96
C GLN A 117 3.08 22.52 1.01
N ILE A 118 2.19 21.66 0.50
CA ILE A 118 2.51 20.60 -0.45
C ILE A 118 2.24 21.09 -1.87
N GLN A 119 3.21 20.88 -2.76
CA GLN A 119 3.18 21.32 -4.15
C GLN A 119 3.05 20.12 -5.11
N PRO A 120 2.51 20.32 -6.32
CA PRO A 120 2.56 19.31 -7.39
C PRO A 120 4.01 18.85 -7.63
N GLY A 121 4.21 17.53 -7.71
CA GLY A 121 5.51 16.88 -7.87
C GLY A 121 6.10 16.34 -6.57
N ASP A 122 5.68 16.84 -5.41
CA ASP A 122 6.22 16.41 -4.11
C ASP A 122 6.03 14.90 -3.85
N VAL A 123 6.97 14.35 -3.08
CA VAL A 123 6.82 13.03 -2.45
C VAL A 123 6.66 13.24 -0.95
N VAL A 124 5.42 13.14 -0.47
CA VAL A 124 5.11 13.30 0.95
C VAL A 124 5.40 12.01 1.69
N VAL A 125 6.35 12.07 2.61
CA VAL A 125 6.83 10.93 3.40
C VAL A 125 6.32 11.05 4.82
N ILE A 126 5.62 10.03 5.29
CA ILE A 126 5.11 9.91 6.67
C ILE A 126 5.78 8.72 7.31
N ARG A 127 6.75 8.98 8.19
CA ARG A 127 7.54 7.95 8.87
C ARG A 127 7.11 7.77 10.32
N TYR A 128 7.56 6.68 10.93
CA TYR A 128 7.21 6.28 12.30
C TYR A 128 5.73 5.92 12.48
N GLU A 129 5.06 5.52 11.40
CA GLU A 129 3.67 5.06 11.39
C GLU A 129 3.57 3.55 11.19
N GLY A 130 4.71 2.85 11.17
CA GLY A 130 4.80 1.40 11.03
C GLY A 130 4.30 0.60 12.24
N PRO A 131 4.43 -0.74 12.19
CA PRO A 131 3.98 -1.62 13.27
C PRO A 131 4.54 -1.24 14.65
N THR A 132 5.84 -0.93 14.73
CA THR A 132 6.51 -0.57 15.98
C THR A 132 6.44 0.94 16.22
N GLY A 133 6.64 1.76 15.19
CA GLY A 133 6.74 3.21 15.30
C GLY A 133 5.44 3.87 15.75
N GLY A 134 4.31 3.43 15.17
CA GLY A 134 2.99 4.01 15.44
C GLY A 134 2.62 3.95 16.93
N PRO A 135 2.68 2.76 17.58
CA PRO A 135 2.57 1.38 17.08
C PRO A 135 1.19 1.04 16.52
N GLY A 136 1.08 -0.14 15.90
CA GLY A 136 -0.19 -0.68 15.39
C GLY A 136 -0.43 -0.39 13.91
N MET A 137 0.55 0.23 13.24
CA MET A 137 0.54 0.47 11.81
C MET A 137 -0.76 1.14 11.34
N ARG A 138 -1.07 2.35 11.81
CA ARG A 138 -2.40 2.96 11.61
C ARG A 138 -2.73 3.18 10.13
N GLU A 139 -4.03 3.19 9.83
CA GLU A 139 -4.55 3.53 8.50
C GLU A 139 -4.88 5.02 8.43
N MET A 140 -4.15 5.76 7.59
CA MET A 140 -4.21 7.22 7.54
C MET A 140 -5.19 7.73 6.47
N LEU A 141 -6.49 7.67 6.73
CA LEU A 141 -7.52 8.21 5.81
C LEU A 141 -7.54 9.75 5.78
N GLY A 142 -7.17 10.41 6.89
CA GLY A 142 -7.27 11.86 7.01
C GLY A 142 -6.39 12.58 5.98
N VAL A 143 -5.16 12.11 5.84
CA VAL A 143 -4.17 12.63 4.88
C VAL A 143 -4.62 12.40 3.44
N THR A 144 -5.09 11.19 3.11
CA THR A 144 -5.48 10.90 1.73
C THR A 144 -6.72 11.68 1.30
N ALA A 145 -7.68 11.90 2.22
CA ALA A 145 -8.84 12.75 1.97
C ALA A 145 -8.46 14.22 1.82
N ALA A 146 -7.50 14.72 2.62
CA ALA A 146 -7.01 16.09 2.50
C ALA A 146 -6.34 16.35 1.14
N LEU A 147 -5.53 15.39 0.66
CA LEU A 147 -4.84 15.50 -0.62
C LEU A 147 -5.82 15.54 -1.81
N VAL A 148 -6.85 14.68 -1.77
CA VAL A 148 -7.95 14.70 -2.76
C VAL A 148 -8.69 16.04 -2.70
N GLY A 149 -9.03 16.53 -1.51
CA GLY A 149 -9.71 17.81 -1.33
C GLY A 149 -8.89 19.02 -1.80
N ALA A 150 -7.56 18.92 -1.76
CA ALA A 150 -6.64 19.92 -2.30
C ALA A 150 -6.45 19.82 -3.83
N GLY A 151 -7.00 18.77 -4.47
CA GLY A 151 -6.84 18.53 -5.91
C GLY A 151 -5.44 18.05 -6.31
N LEU A 152 -4.67 17.48 -5.39
CA LEU A 152 -3.27 17.09 -5.58
C LEU A 152 -3.06 15.57 -5.81
N SER A 153 -4.14 14.77 -5.85
CA SER A 153 -4.05 13.31 -5.87
C SER A 153 -3.30 12.73 -7.07
N GLU A 154 -3.31 13.41 -8.22
CA GLU A 154 -2.64 12.93 -9.44
C GLU A 154 -1.20 13.42 -9.58
N ASP A 155 -0.79 14.37 -8.75
CA ASP A 155 0.48 15.09 -8.89
C ASP A 155 1.42 14.93 -7.69
N VAL A 156 0.94 14.39 -6.58
CA VAL A 156 1.73 14.15 -5.36
C VAL A 156 1.75 12.66 -5.05
N ALA A 157 2.92 12.15 -4.68
CA ALA A 157 3.05 10.80 -4.15
C ALA A 157 3.00 10.79 -2.62
N LEU A 158 2.36 9.78 -2.03
CA LEU A 158 2.36 9.53 -0.60
C LEU A 158 3.15 8.25 -0.30
N LEU A 159 4.10 8.34 0.63
CA LEU A 159 5.00 7.27 1.04
C LEU A 159 4.95 7.10 2.56
N THR A 160 4.80 5.86 3.05
CA THR A 160 4.81 5.60 4.49
C THR A 160 5.24 4.18 4.86
N ASP A 161 5.83 4.03 6.04
CA ASP A 161 5.99 2.74 6.73
C ASP A 161 4.69 2.22 7.38
N GLY A 162 3.65 3.07 7.49
CA GLY A 162 2.30 2.74 7.91
C GLY A 162 1.37 2.27 6.79
N ARG A 163 0.07 2.60 6.89
CA ARG A 163 -0.97 2.22 5.90
C ARG A 163 -1.80 3.40 5.44
N PHE A 164 -2.29 3.31 4.21
CA PHE A 164 -3.26 4.26 3.65
C PHE A 164 -4.60 3.60 3.38
N SER A 165 -5.66 4.40 3.46
CA SER A 165 -6.99 3.92 3.14
C SER A 165 -7.22 3.82 1.63
N GLY A 166 -7.94 2.78 1.21
CA GLY A 166 -8.11 2.42 -0.20
C GLY A 166 -8.93 3.39 -1.04
N ALA A 167 -9.42 4.50 -0.47
CA ALA A 167 -10.34 5.44 -1.12
C ALA A 167 -9.67 6.39 -2.15
N THR A 168 -8.35 6.48 -2.17
CA THR A 168 -7.63 7.51 -2.94
C THR A 168 -7.00 6.96 -4.23
N HIS A 169 -6.82 7.88 -5.20
CA HIS A 169 -6.14 7.71 -6.48
C HIS A 169 -4.74 8.35 -6.41
N GLY A 170 -3.80 7.90 -7.23
CA GLY A 170 -2.41 8.40 -7.24
C GLY A 170 -1.38 7.46 -6.63
N PHE A 171 -0.11 7.91 -6.62
CA PHE A 171 1.04 7.14 -6.14
C PHE A 171 0.98 6.98 -4.61
N MET A 172 0.33 5.91 -4.17
CA MET A 172 0.18 5.56 -2.76
C MET A 172 1.05 4.36 -2.43
N ILE A 173 2.14 4.60 -1.71
CA ILE A 173 3.12 3.59 -1.32
C ILE A 173 3.06 3.43 0.20
N CYS A 174 2.75 2.23 0.65
CA CYS A 174 2.65 1.90 2.07
C CYS A 174 3.47 0.66 2.41
N HIS A 175 3.54 0.32 3.70
CA HIS A 175 4.26 -0.84 4.20
C HIS A 175 5.76 -0.82 3.85
N VAL A 176 6.35 0.37 3.78
CA VAL A 176 7.81 0.49 3.57
C VAL A 176 8.54 -0.27 4.66
N ALA A 177 9.28 -1.29 4.25
CA ALA A 177 10.03 -2.17 5.14
C ALA A 177 11.54 -2.15 4.80
N PRO A 178 12.42 -2.07 5.81
CA PRO A 178 12.12 -1.90 7.25
C PRO A 178 11.46 -0.55 7.57
N GLU A 179 10.66 -0.52 8.64
CA GLU A 179 10.02 0.72 9.11
C GLU A 179 11.03 1.68 9.76
N ALA A 180 10.67 2.97 9.89
CA ALA A 180 11.58 3.99 10.39
C ALA A 180 12.04 3.70 11.83
N ALA A 181 11.13 3.26 12.71
CA ALA A 181 11.44 2.96 14.10
C ALA A 181 12.43 1.79 14.28
N LYS A 182 12.65 0.98 13.25
CA LYS A 182 13.60 -0.13 13.22
C LYS A 182 14.88 0.20 12.43
N GLY A 183 15.09 1.47 12.08
CA GLY A 183 16.27 1.91 11.33
C GLY A 183 16.19 1.55 9.85
N GLY A 184 14.99 1.48 9.27
CA GLY A 184 14.85 1.38 7.83
C GLY A 184 15.34 2.63 7.10
N PRO A 185 15.72 2.53 5.81
CA PRO A 185 16.18 3.69 5.02
C PRO A 185 15.22 4.88 4.98
N ILE A 186 13.91 4.66 5.12
CA ILE A 186 12.91 5.74 5.26
C ILE A 186 13.18 6.65 6.47
N ALA A 187 13.88 6.16 7.51
CA ALA A 187 14.20 6.93 8.71
C ALA A 187 15.22 8.06 8.46
N ILE A 188 16.10 7.90 7.46
CA ILE A 188 17.22 8.83 7.20
C ILE A 188 16.91 9.86 6.11
N LEU A 189 15.71 9.82 5.54
CA LEU A 189 15.27 10.80 4.58
C LEU A 189 15.24 12.20 5.20
N GLN A 190 15.63 13.17 4.40
CA GLN A 190 15.66 14.59 4.73
C GLN A 190 14.83 15.36 3.71
N GLU A 191 14.41 16.55 4.13
CA GLU A 191 13.62 17.46 3.30
C GLU A 191 14.37 17.77 1.99
N GLY A 192 13.68 17.58 0.86
CA GLY A 192 14.22 17.84 -0.48
C GLY A 192 15.01 16.69 -1.12
N ASP A 193 15.22 15.56 -0.44
CA ASP A 193 15.81 14.37 -1.08
C ASP A 193 14.98 13.94 -2.28
N GLU A 194 15.63 13.62 -3.41
CA GLU A 194 14.92 13.19 -4.62
C GLU A 194 14.54 11.71 -4.50
N ILE A 195 13.24 11.41 -4.53
CA ILE A 195 12.70 10.05 -4.47
C ILE A 195 12.18 9.65 -5.84
N VAL A 196 12.53 8.45 -6.28
CA VAL A 196 12.09 7.84 -7.54
C VAL A 196 11.21 6.64 -7.25
N ILE A 197 9.98 6.69 -7.75
CA ILE A 197 8.99 5.61 -7.70
C ILE A 197 8.77 5.11 -9.12
N ASP A 198 9.27 3.92 -9.43
CA ASP A 198 9.08 3.28 -10.73
C ASP A 198 8.27 1.98 -10.56
N ALA A 199 6.98 2.07 -10.83
CA ALA A 199 6.07 0.93 -10.77
C ALA A 199 6.30 -0.09 -11.89
N LYS A 200 6.93 0.31 -12.99
CA LYS A 200 7.21 -0.57 -14.13
C LYS A 200 8.40 -1.47 -13.80
N GLU A 201 9.49 -0.89 -13.32
CA GLU A 201 10.70 -1.61 -12.89
C GLU A 201 10.58 -2.15 -11.45
N ARG A 202 9.46 -1.86 -10.77
CA ARG A 202 9.17 -2.24 -9.39
C ARG A 202 10.20 -1.71 -8.38
N ARG A 203 10.57 -0.44 -8.56
CA ARG A 203 11.61 0.26 -7.80
C ARG A 203 11.05 1.37 -6.92
N LEU A 204 11.62 1.48 -5.72
CA LEU A 204 11.47 2.65 -4.83
C LEU A 204 12.85 3.03 -4.32
N ASP A 205 13.35 4.17 -4.77
CA ASP A 205 14.71 4.63 -4.51
C ASP A 205 14.76 6.08 -4.06
N VAL A 206 15.79 6.42 -3.30
CA VAL A 206 16.23 7.80 -3.06
C VAL A 206 17.56 8.02 -3.77
N GLU A 207 17.74 9.17 -4.42
CA GLU A 207 18.98 9.53 -5.14
C GLU A 207 20.06 10.04 -4.19
N LEU A 208 20.48 9.16 -3.27
CA LEU A 208 21.62 9.37 -2.39
C LEU A 208 22.69 8.33 -2.71
N SER A 209 23.96 8.71 -2.53
CA SER A 209 25.05 7.75 -2.59
C SER A 209 25.04 6.84 -1.36
N ASP A 210 25.60 5.63 -1.49
CA ASP A 210 25.74 4.70 -0.36
C ASP A 210 26.53 5.33 0.81
N ALA A 211 27.49 6.21 0.50
CA ALA A 211 28.27 6.93 1.51
C ALA A 211 27.41 7.92 2.31
N GLU A 212 26.54 8.69 1.65
CA GLU A 212 25.61 9.61 2.32
C GLU A 212 24.57 8.86 3.15
N ILE A 213 24.04 7.74 2.62
CA ILE A 213 23.12 6.88 3.36
C ILE A 213 23.79 6.38 4.65
N GLN A 214 25.03 5.88 4.55
CA GLN A 214 25.78 5.40 5.70
C GLN A 214 26.05 6.50 6.73
N GLU A 215 26.49 7.69 6.28
CA GLU A 215 26.73 8.85 7.16
C GLU A 215 25.46 9.25 7.92
N ARG A 216 24.31 9.28 7.24
CA ARG A 216 23.04 9.62 7.89
C ARG A 216 22.60 8.56 8.88
N PHE A 217 22.87 7.28 8.62
CA PHE A 217 22.61 6.21 9.59
C PHE A 217 23.48 6.32 10.84
N GLU A 218 24.73 6.76 10.71
CA GLU A 218 25.62 6.99 11.87
C GLU A 218 25.11 8.11 12.79
N GLN A 219 24.35 9.05 12.24
CA GLN A 219 23.72 10.15 12.98
C GLN A 219 22.30 9.82 13.48
N TRP A 220 21.70 8.75 12.97
CA TRP A 220 20.33 8.38 13.32
C TRP A 220 20.26 7.71 14.68
N THR A 221 19.30 8.15 15.49
CA THR A 221 18.97 7.53 16.78
C THR A 221 17.50 7.15 16.78
N PRO A 222 17.13 5.92 17.16
CA PRO A 222 15.74 5.51 17.23
C PRO A 222 14.96 6.40 18.22
N PRO A 223 13.73 6.82 17.88
CA PRO A 223 12.90 7.58 18.80
C PRO A 223 12.49 6.76 20.01
N GLU A 224 12.16 7.43 21.12
CA GLU A 224 11.59 6.75 22.28
C GLU A 224 10.23 6.12 21.92
N PRO A 225 9.93 4.90 22.39
CA PRO A 225 8.62 4.28 22.17
C PRO A 225 7.50 5.16 22.74
N PRO A 226 6.45 5.48 21.97
CA PRO A 226 5.39 6.38 22.43
C PRO A 226 4.53 5.76 23.55
N TYR A 227 4.57 4.45 23.72
CA TYR A 227 3.92 3.72 24.82
C TYR A 227 4.93 2.88 25.59
N ALA A 228 5.24 3.29 26.81
CA ALA A 228 6.17 2.55 27.67
C ALA A 228 5.56 1.27 28.29
N ARG A 229 4.23 1.15 28.35
CA ARG A 229 3.50 0.04 29.00
C ARG A 229 2.17 -0.24 28.31
N GLY A 230 1.52 -1.35 28.68
CA GLY A 230 0.20 -1.71 28.19
C GLY A 230 0.20 -2.47 26.87
N VAL A 231 -0.96 -2.55 26.22
CA VAL A 231 -1.14 -3.38 25.01
C VAL A 231 -0.28 -2.90 23.83
N MET A 232 -0.13 -1.59 23.64
CA MET A 232 0.69 -1.04 22.55
C MET A 232 2.18 -1.29 22.77
N ALA A 233 2.66 -1.21 24.01
CA ALA A 233 4.03 -1.58 24.35
C ALA A 233 4.28 -3.08 24.11
N LYS A 234 3.33 -3.95 24.48
CA LYS A 234 3.42 -5.38 24.20
C LYS A 234 3.47 -5.64 22.70
N TYR A 235 2.58 -5.03 21.93
CA TYR A 235 2.52 -5.17 20.47
C TYR A 235 3.82 -4.74 19.82
N ALA A 236 4.30 -3.52 20.10
CA ALA A 236 5.55 -2.98 19.54
C ALA A 236 6.78 -3.86 19.84
N ASN A 237 6.78 -4.56 20.99
CA ASN A 237 7.85 -5.45 21.39
C ASN A 237 7.78 -6.84 20.74
N SER A 238 6.62 -7.27 20.24
CA SER A 238 6.42 -8.62 19.69
C SER A 238 6.13 -8.66 18.19
N VAL A 239 5.78 -7.53 17.60
CA VAL A 239 5.33 -7.47 16.21
C VAL A 239 6.49 -7.66 15.23
N SER A 240 6.26 -8.46 14.20
CA SER A 240 7.16 -8.69 13.07
C SER A 240 7.09 -7.53 12.07
N SER A 241 7.96 -7.57 11.05
CA SER A 241 7.90 -6.57 9.98
C SER A 241 6.57 -6.61 9.23
N ALA A 242 6.17 -5.48 8.65
CA ALA A 242 5.05 -5.42 7.71
C ALA A 242 5.25 -6.36 6.51
N SER A 243 6.49 -6.60 6.08
CA SER A 243 6.84 -7.55 5.01
C SER A 243 6.55 -9.01 5.39
N GLU A 244 6.41 -9.31 6.68
CA GLU A 244 6.08 -10.62 7.23
C GLU A 244 4.62 -10.68 7.73
N GLY A 245 3.82 -9.63 7.44
CA GLY A 245 2.41 -9.57 7.82
C GLY A 245 2.14 -9.01 9.22
N ALA A 246 3.14 -8.41 9.88
CA ALA A 246 3.01 -7.82 11.22
C ALA A 246 2.40 -8.79 12.26
N VAL A 247 2.85 -10.05 12.24
CA VAL A 247 2.44 -11.10 13.19
C VAL A 247 3.09 -10.88 14.55
N THR A 248 2.55 -11.47 15.61
CA THR A 248 3.03 -11.24 17.00
C THR A 248 3.45 -12.53 17.72
N GLY A 249 3.62 -13.63 17.00
CA GLY A 249 3.96 -14.96 17.52
C GLY A 249 4.38 -15.92 16.43
#